data_AF-A0A7S2IXU3-F1
#
_entry.id   AF-A0A7S2IXU3-F1
#
_cell.length_a   1.000
_cell.length_b   1.000
_cell.length_c   1.000
_cell.angle_alpha   90.00
_cell.angle_beta   90.00
_cell.angle_gamma   90.00
#
_symmetry.space_group_name_H-M   'P 1'
#
loop_
_entity.id
_entity.type
_entity.pdbx_description
1 polymer ?
#
loop_
_entity_poly.entity_id
_entity_poly.type
_entity_poly.pdbx_seq_one_letter_code
_entity_poly.pdbx_strand_id
1 'polypeptide(L)'
;MEDDGEDGAFDVAAVKATIIKICKALLMGGVTNDVAVPFQHAKVGQWTTTIVENTLKELAIANGDAAKNGQQKYKYVVNAHLQQKVGAGLVTACATYGEKATDGIACVKWESEAIQIMVVVYGIAV
;
A
#
# COMPACT_ATOMS: atom_id res chain seq x y z
N MET A 1 -3.63 14.99 -8.98
CA MET A 1 -2.50 15.69 -8.33
C MET A 1 -1.39 14.69 -8.29
N GLU A 2 -0.61 14.65 -9.37
CA GLU A 2 0.69 14.01 -9.37
C GLU A 2 1.60 14.96 -8.62
N ASP A 3 1.87 14.63 -7.36
CA ASP A 3 2.87 15.33 -6.54
C ASP A 3 4.23 14.74 -6.92
N ASP A 4 4.69 15.11 -8.12
CA ASP A 4 6.01 14.79 -8.64
C ASP A 4 6.99 15.88 -8.16
N GLY A 5 7.39 15.85 -6.89
CA GLY A 5 8.49 16.71 -6.45
C GLY A 5 8.56 17.05 -4.97
N GLU A 6 8.93 16.09 -4.14
CA GLU A 6 9.87 16.35 -3.05
C GLU A 6 10.60 15.03 -2.78
N ASP A 7 11.90 15.00 -3.07
CA ASP A 7 12.81 13.87 -2.84
C ASP A 7 13.04 13.75 -1.32
N GLY A 8 11.96 13.44 -0.59
CA GLY A 8 11.95 13.27 0.85
C GLY A 8 12.67 11.98 1.25
N ALA A 9 13.13 11.91 2.50
CA ALA A 9 13.88 10.75 2.99
C ALA A 9 13.09 9.43 2.97
N PHE A 10 11.77 9.50 2.75
CA PHE A 10 10.88 8.36 2.66
C PHE A 10 10.78 7.84 1.22
N ASP A 11 11.25 6.61 0.98
CA ASP A 11 11.24 5.99 -0.34
C ASP A 11 9.82 5.53 -0.75
N VAL A 12 9.03 6.49 -1.25
CA VAL A 12 7.66 6.27 -1.71
C VAL A 12 7.61 5.23 -2.84
N ALA A 13 8.62 5.19 -3.72
CA ALA A 13 8.64 4.29 -4.87
C ALA A 13 8.78 2.82 -4.42
N ALA A 14 9.71 2.54 -3.50
CA ALA A 14 9.88 1.21 -2.93
C ALA A 14 8.61 0.75 -2.19
N VAL A 15 8.00 1.63 -1.37
CA VAL A 15 6.76 1.31 -0.66
C VAL A 15 5.62 1.02 -1.65
N LYS A 16 5.45 1.83 -2.69
CA LYS A 16 4.46 1.57 -3.75
C LYS A 16 4.69 0.21 -4.42
N ALA A 17 5.95 -0.13 -4.73
CA ALA A 17 6.30 -1.42 -5.33
C ALA A 17 5.94 -2.62 -4.42
N THR A 18 6.26 -2.53 -3.13
CA THR A 18 5.87 -3.53 -2.12
C THR A 18 4.36 -3.72 -2.04
N ILE A 19 3.58 -2.64 -2.00
CA ILE A 19 2.12 -2.70 -1.97
C ILE A 19 1.58 -3.40 -3.22
N ILE A 20 2.06 -3.02 -4.42
CA ILE A 20 1.63 -3.62 -5.69
C ILE A 20 1.95 -5.11 -5.71
N LYS A 21 3.16 -5.50 -5.29
CA LYS A 21 3.58 -6.91 -5.20
C LYS A 21 2.62 -7.72 -4.31
N ILE A 22 2.28 -7.20 -3.13
CA ILE A 22 1.37 -7.86 -2.17
C ILE A 22 -0.05 -7.96 -2.73
N CYS A 23 -0.57 -6.88 -3.33
CA CYS A 23 -1.89 -6.88 -3.95
C CYS A 23 -1.97 -7.93 -5.07
N LYS A 24 -0.96 -7.97 -5.96
CA LYS A 24 -0.90 -8.96 -7.04
C LYS A 24 -0.79 -10.39 -6.50
N ALA A 25 0.06 -10.64 -5.52
CA ALA A 25 0.25 -11.97 -4.95
C ALA A 25 -1.05 -12.55 -4.33
N LEU A 26 -1.92 -11.68 -3.82
CA LEU A 26 -3.19 -12.10 -3.20
C LEU A 26 -4.38 -12.11 -4.17
N LEU A 27 -4.45 -11.14 -5.08
CA LEU A 27 -5.62 -10.86 -5.91
C LEU A 27 -5.44 -11.32 -7.37
N MET A 28 -4.25 -11.76 -7.77
CA MET A 28 -4.01 -12.55 -8.99
C MET A 28 -3.80 -14.01 -8.55
N GLY A 29 -4.38 -14.97 -9.28
CA GLY A 29 -4.57 -16.37 -8.87
C GLY A 29 -3.29 -17.22 -8.69
N GLY A 30 -2.36 -16.79 -7.85
CA GLY A 30 -1.04 -17.41 -7.68
C GLY A 30 -0.07 -17.08 -8.81
N VAL A 31 1.20 -17.45 -8.62
CA VAL A 31 2.38 -17.04 -9.41
C VAL A 31 2.29 -17.38 -10.91
N THR A 32 1.35 -18.23 -11.34
CA THR A 32 1.32 -18.80 -12.69
C THR A 32 0.12 -18.40 -13.56
N ASN A 33 -0.84 -17.62 -13.05
CA ASN A 33 -2.02 -17.24 -13.83
C ASN A 33 -2.23 -15.72 -13.79
N ASP A 34 -2.19 -15.07 -14.95
CA ASP A 34 -2.60 -13.66 -15.15
C ASP A 34 -4.11 -13.42 -14.94
N VAL A 35 -4.80 -14.38 -14.31
CA VAL A 35 -6.24 -14.34 -14.05
C VAL A 35 -6.46 -13.79 -12.64
N ALA A 36 -7.21 -12.69 -12.57
CA ALA A 36 -7.60 -12.09 -11.30
C ALA A 36 -8.59 -13.00 -10.54
N VAL A 37 -8.46 -13.00 -9.22
CA VAL A 37 -9.40 -13.72 -8.34
C VAL A 37 -10.79 -13.09 -8.49
N PRO A 38 -11.86 -13.90 -8.68
CA PRO A 38 -13.22 -13.37 -8.73
C PRO A 38 -13.60 -12.74 -7.39
N PHE A 39 -14.42 -11.69 -7.42
CA PHE A 39 -14.88 -11.05 -6.19
C PHE A 39 -15.70 -12.01 -5.33
N GLN A 40 -15.32 -12.15 -4.07
CA GLN A 40 -16.04 -12.97 -3.08
C GLN A 40 -16.21 -12.15 -1.80
N HIS A 41 -17.43 -11.67 -1.55
CA HIS A 41 -17.72 -10.80 -0.41
C HIS A 41 -17.23 -11.38 0.93
N ALA A 42 -17.44 -12.68 1.16
CA ALA A 42 -17.00 -13.37 2.36
C ALA A 42 -15.47 -13.34 2.60
N LYS A 43 -14.67 -13.16 1.54
CA LYS A 43 -13.21 -13.08 1.64
C LYS A 43 -12.67 -11.67 1.76
N VAL A 44 -13.49 -10.63 1.55
CA VAL A 44 -13.04 -9.24 1.54
C VAL A 44 -12.32 -8.88 2.83
N GLY A 45 -12.91 -9.20 4.00
CA GLY A 45 -12.28 -8.91 5.29
C GLY A 45 -10.94 -9.62 5.46
N GLN A 46 -10.83 -10.88 5.05
CA GLN A 46 -9.56 -11.61 5.07
C GLN A 46 -8.54 -10.97 4.12
N TRP A 47 -8.95 -10.60 2.91
CA TRP A 47 -8.05 -10.01 1.92
C TRP A 47 -7.50 -8.67 2.37
N THR A 48 -8.35 -7.78 2.89
CA THR A 48 -7.92 -6.47 3.39
C THR A 48 -6.95 -6.61 4.56
N THR A 49 -7.25 -7.50 5.53
CA THR A 49 -6.36 -7.78 6.66
C THR A 49 -5.03 -8.36 6.19
N THR A 50 -5.06 -9.31 5.26
CA THR A 50 -3.85 -9.94 4.70
C THR A 50 -2.96 -8.90 4.02
N ILE A 51 -3.54 -7.96 3.27
CA ILE A 51 -2.79 -6.89 2.60
C ILE A 51 -2.15 -5.98 3.64
N VAL A 52 -2.92 -5.48 4.62
CA VAL A 52 -2.41 -4.61 5.68
C VAL A 52 -1.27 -5.27 6.45
N GLU A 53 -1.46 -6.51 6.90
CA GLU A 53 -0.44 -7.24 7.67
C GLU A 53 0.82 -7.51 6.85
N ASN A 54 0.69 -7.96 5.61
CA ASN A 54 1.86 -8.26 4.78
C ASN A 54 2.61 -6.98 4.40
N THR A 55 1.89 -5.87 4.15
CA THR A 55 2.52 -4.58 3.90
C THR A 55 3.30 -4.12 5.13
N LEU A 56 2.70 -4.19 6.33
CA LEU A 56 3.40 -3.87 7.58
C LEU A 56 4.63 -4.76 7.82
N LYS A 57 4.52 -6.07 7.56
CA LYS A 57 5.63 -7.03 7.73
C LYS A 57 6.81 -6.70 6.80
N GLU A 58 6.56 -6.52 5.50
CA GLU A 58 7.64 -6.18 4.55
C GLU A 58 8.28 -4.82 4.88
N LEU A 59 7.47 -3.81 5.25
CA LEU A 59 7.97 -2.50 5.66
C LEU A 59 8.79 -2.55 6.95
N ALA A 60 8.38 -3.38 7.93
CA ALA A 60 9.13 -3.56 9.17
C ALA A 60 10.51 -4.19 8.92
N ILE A 61 10.60 -5.17 8.02
CA ILE A 61 11.88 -5.78 7.60
C ILE A 61 12.77 -4.74 6.94
N ALA A 62 12.25 -4.04 5.92
CA ALA A 62 13.00 -3.01 5.20
C ALA A 62 13.49 -1.88 6.13
N ASN A 63 12.63 -1.42 7.05
CA ASN A 63 12.98 -0.42 8.06
C ASN A 63 14.05 -0.91 9.04
N GLY A 64 14.01 -2.19 9.42
CA GLY A 64 15.02 -2.81 10.27
C GLY A 64 16.40 -2.90 9.60
N ASP A 65 16.44 -3.20 8.31
CA ASP A 65 17.69 -3.26 7.55
C ASP A 65 18.24 -1.87 7.23
N ALA A 66 17.37 -0.92 6.87
CA ALA A 66 17.70 0.48 6.71
C ALA A 66 18.31 1.08 8.00
N ALA A 67 17.72 0.78 9.15
CA ALA A 67 18.21 1.21 10.45
C ALA A 67 19.62 0.68 10.78
N LYS A 68 19.97 -0.54 10.38
CA LYS A 68 21.34 -1.08 10.56
C LYS A 68 22.36 -0.31 9.73
N ASN A 69 21.94 0.23 8.60
CA ASN A 69 22.76 1.03 7.69
C ASN A 69 22.74 2.54 8.05
N GLY A 70 22.16 2.91 9.19
CA GLY A 70 22.13 4.29 9.69
C GLY A 70 21.07 5.18 9.05
N GLN A 71 20.11 4.61 8.31
CA GLN A 71 19.02 5.38 7.69
C GLN A 71 17.91 5.72 8.70
N GLN A 72 17.12 6.74 8.36
CA GLN A 72 15.98 7.22 9.14
C GLN A 72 14.96 6.10 9.42
N LYS A 73 14.49 6.00 10.67
CA LYS A 73 13.47 5.03 11.08
C LYS A 73 12.09 5.62 10.92
N TYR A 74 11.12 4.75 10.64
CA TYR A 74 9.74 5.14 10.48
C TYR A 74 8.77 4.33 11.35
N LYS A 75 7.68 4.98 11.76
CA LYS A 75 6.41 4.34 12.17
C LYS A 75 5.48 4.31 10.96
N TYR A 76 4.72 3.23 10.82
CA TYR A 76 3.86 3.02 9.67
C TYR A 76 2.39 2.91 10.07
N VAL A 77 1.54 3.57 9.29
CA VAL A 77 0.08 3.35 9.29
C VAL A 77 -0.32 2.89 7.90
N VAL A 78 -1.06 1.79 7.80
CA VAL A 78 -1.53 1.24 6.52
C VAL A 78 -3.05 1.20 6.51
N ASN A 79 -3.67 1.79 5.50
CA ASN A 79 -5.11 1.73 5.26
C ASN A 79 -5.36 1.03 3.91
N ALA A 80 -6.28 0.05 3.88
CA ALA A 80 -6.66 -0.64 2.66
C ALA A 80 -8.18 -0.58 2.48
N HIS A 81 -8.62 -0.05 1.34
CA HIS A 81 -10.01 0.04 0.92
C HIS A 81 -10.22 -0.84 -0.31
N LEU A 82 -11.01 -1.91 -0.16
CA LEU A 82 -11.34 -2.85 -1.25
C LEU A 82 -12.83 -2.72 -1.59
N GLN A 83 -13.14 -2.58 -2.88
CA GLN A 83 -14.49 -2.48 -3.41
C GLN A 83 -14.69 -3.41 -4.61
N GLN A 84 -15.90 -3.94 -4.77
CA GLN A 84 -16.31 -4.59 -6.01
C GLN A 84 -16.47 -3.56 -7.14
N LYS A 85 -15.97 -3.87 -8.33
CA LYS A 85 -16.17 -3.04 -9.53
C LYS A 85 -17.55 -3.33 -10.14
N VAL A 86 -18.51 -2.47 -9.82
CA VAL A 86 -19.89 -2.49 -10.34
C VAL A 86 -20.31 -1.13 -10.90
N GLY A 87 -19.34 -0.29 -11.27
CA GLY A 87 -19.57 1.06 -11.81
C GLY A 87 -19.76 2.17 -10.76
N ALA A 88 -19.61 1.87 -9.47
CA ALA A 88 -19.62 2.87 -8.41
C ALA A 88 -18.27 3.62 -8.32
N GLY A 89 -18.32 4.94 -8.15
CA GLY A 89 -17.13 5.78 -7.93
C GLY A 89 -16.56 5.64 -6.52
N LEU A 90 -15.25 5.81 -6.38
CA LEU A 90 -14.54 5.84 -5.09
C LEU A 90 -13.67 7.10 -5.04
N VAL A 91 -13.87 7.94 -4.02
CA VAL A 91 -13.06 9.13 -3.74
C VAL A 91 -12.53 9.04 -2.32
N THR A 92 -11.21 9.12 -2.16
CA THR A 92 -10.52 9.13 -0.88
C THR A 92 -9.66 10.37 -0.80
N ALA A 93 -9.73 11.09 0.32
CA ALA A 93 -8.87 12.22 0.64
C ALA A 93 -8.30 12.02 2.05
N CYS A 94 -7.08 12.48 2.26
CA CYS A 94 -6.44 12.50 3.57
C CYS A 94 -5.66 13.81 3.73
N ALA A 95 -5.53 14.25 4.97
CA ALA A 95 -4.70 15.38 5.35
C ALA A 95 -3.82 14.94 6.53
N THR A 96 -2.55 15.30 6.50
CA THR A 96 -1.59 15.01 7.55
C THR A 96 -0.93 16.28 8.02
N TYR A 97 -0.47 16.28 9.27
CA TYR A 97 0.36 17.32 9.84
C TYR A 97 1.61 16.66 10.40
N GLY A 98 2.74 16.91 9.76
CA GLY A 98 4.03 16.26 10.01
C GLY A 98 5.17 17.02 9.33
N GLU A 99 6.38 16.47 9.41
CA GLU A 99 7.57 17.08 8.80
C GLU A 99 7.65 16.65 7.33
N LYS A 100 7.55 17.60 6.39
CA LYS A 100 7.46 17.30 4.95
C LYS A 100 8.75 16.69 4.38
N ALA A 101 9.89 17.06 4.96
CA ALA A 101 11.19 16.56 4.49
C ALA A 101 11.43 15.09 4.82
N THR A 102 10.78 14.58 5.88
CA THR A 102 11.04 13.23 6.39
C THR A 102 9.83 12.32 6.34
N ASP A 103 8.63 12.82 6.65
CA ASP A 103 7.41 12.04 6.60
C ASP A 103 6.94 11.87 5.16
N GLY A 104 6.21 10.80 4.89
CA GLY A 104 5.75 10.54 3.53
C GLY A 104 4.49 9.69 3.44
N ILE A 105 3.84 9.80 2.29
CA ILE A 105 2.58 9.10 1.98
C ILE A 105 2.74 8.36 0.67
N ALA A 106 2.50 7.05 0.70
CA ALA A 106 2.46 6.21 -0.49
C ALA A 106 1.03 5.74 -0.72
N CYS A 107 0.40 6.23 -1.79
CA CYS A 107 -0.92 5.79 -2.24
C CYS A 107 -0.77 4.91 -3.49
N VAL A 108 -1.39 3.74 -3.46
CA VAL A 108 -1.47 2.80 -4.59
C VAL A 108 -2.91 2.46 -4.86
N LYS A 109 -3.29 2.53 -6.13
CA LYS A 109 -4.54 1.98 -6.65
C LYS A 109 -4.20 0.75 -7.48
N TRP A 110 -4.78 -0.40 -7.15
CA TRP A 110 -4.71 -1.62 -7.94
C TRP A 110 -6.10 -2.05 -8.36
N GLU A 111 -6.23 -2.58 -9.58
CA GLU A 111 -7.51 -2.92 -10.18
C GLU A 111 -7.43 -4.24 -10.95
N SER A 112 -8.53 -4.97 -10.94
CA SER A 112 -8.84 -6.03 -11.89
C SER A 112 -10.15 -5.73 -12.60
N GLU A 113 -10.72 -6.73 -13.29
CA GLU A 113 -12.06 -6.63 -13.86
C GLU A 113 -13.14 -6.51 -12.76
N ALA A 114 -13.03 -7.30 -11.69
CA ALA A 114 -14.07 -7.41 -10.66
C ALA A 114 -13.75 -6.65 -9.35
N ILE A 115 -12.49 -6.28 -9.11
CA ILE A 115 -12.02 -5.74 -7.83
C ILE A 115 -11.26 -4.45 -8.05
N GLN A 116 -11.47 -3.47 -7.17
CA GLN A 116 -10.62 -2.29 -7.03
C GLN A 116 -10.13 -2.23 -5.59
N ILE A 117 -8.85 -1.95 -5.39
CA ILE A 117 -8.29 -1.69 -4.07
C ILE A 117 -7.44 -0.42 -4.08
N MET A 118 -7.60 0.38 -3.04
CA MET A 118 -6.74 1.52 -2.73
C MET A 118 -6.03 1.23 -1.42
N VAL A 119 -4.71 1.32 -1.41
CA VAL A 119 -3.89 1.15 -0.22
C VAL A 119 -3.09 2.41 -0.01
N VAL A 120 -3.15 2.96 1.20
CA VAL A 120 -2.42 4.16 1.60
C VAL A 120 -1.53 3.82 2.79
N VAL A 121 -0.23 4.08 2.65
CA VAL A 121 0.76 3.96 3.71
C VAL A 121 1.24 5.35 4.11
N TYR A 122 1.23 5.62 5.40
CA TYR A 122 1.82 6.81 6.00
C TYR A 122 3.09 6.38 6.74
N GLY A 123 4.24 6.94 6.34
CA GLY A 123 5.51 6.79 7.04
C GLY A 123 5.81 8.05 7.84
N ILE A 124 6.01 7.91 9.15
CA ILE A 124 6.31 9.01 10.07
C ILE A 124 7.69 8.77 10.65
N ALA A 125 8.62 9.71 10.45
CA ALA A 125 9.99 9.59 10.91
C ALA A 125 10.09 9.59 12.46
N VAL A 126 11.11 8.91 13.00
CA VAL A 126 11.39 8.77 14.45
C VAL A 126 12.85 9.04 14.78
#